data_AF-A0A920HVT1-F1
#
_entry.id   AF-A0A920HVT1-F1
#
_cell.length_a   1.000
_cell.length_b   1.000
_cell.length_c   1.000
_cell.angle_alpha   90.00
_cell.angle_beta   90.00
_cell.angle_gamma   90.00
#
_symmetry.space_group_name_H-M   'P 1'
#
loop_
_entity.id
_entity.type
_entity.pdbx_description
1 polymer ?
#
loop_
_entity_poly.entity_id
_entity_poly.type
_entity_poly.pdbx_seq_one_letter_code
_entity_poly.pdbx_strand_id
1 'polypeptide(L)'
;MVKKKSEHYVNNKELLEALIVYRAKVAAAAEEGKPKPRITNYLGECFLKIATHLSYKPNFVNYMFRDDMISDGIENCVQYIHNFDPEKSRNPFAYFTQIIHYAFLRRIQKEKKQLEIKTKIIEKSGFDEVMTVDDGALSGSSSDYNTIKDNIQYKSSNR
;
A
#
# COMPACT_ATOMS: atom_id res chain seq x y z
N MET A 1 -30.10 22.20 9.82
CA MET A 1 -28.72 22.23 10.36
C MET A 1 -27.74 22.16 9.20
N VAL A 2 -26.95 23.21 8.97
CA VAL A 2 -25.89 23.18 7.95
C VAL A 2 -24.87 22.12 8.39
N LYS A 3 -24.71 21.04 7.61
CA LYS A 3 -23.69 20.02 7.89
C LYS A 3 -22.34 20.71 8.01
N LYS A 4 -21.76 20.68 9.22
CA LYS A 4 -20.39 21.17 9.46
C LYS A 4 -19.50 20.47 8.44
N LYS A 5 -18.81 21.24 7.58
CA LYS A 5 -17.86 20.66 6.63
C LYS A 5 -16.88 19.84 7.46
N SER A 6 -16.78 18.54 7.17
CA SER A 6 -15.73 17.72 7.76
C SER A 6 -14.40 18.37 7.36
N GLU A 7 -13.68 18.92 8.33
CA GLU A 7 -12.31 19.35 8.11
C GLU A 7 -11.53 18.12 7.68
N HIS A 8 -11.27 18.07 6.39
CA HIS A 8 -10.49 17.02 5.81
C HIS A 8 -9.04 17.29 6.22
N TYR A 9 -8.34 16.27 6.73
CA TYR A 9 -6.95 16.37 7.21
C TYR A 9 -5.94 16.84 6.13
N VAL A 10 -6.41 17.02 4.89
CA VAL A 10 -5.77 17.74 3.79
C VAL A 10 -6.82 18.67 3.17
N ASN A 11 -6.51 19.96 3.06
CA ASN A 11 -7.37 20.92 2.39
C ASN A 11 -7.24 20.77 0.86
N ASN A 12 -8.32 20.32 0.20
CA ASN A 12 -8.31 20.08 -1.24
C ASN A 12 -8.02 21.35 -2.08
N LYS A 13 -8.39 22.54 -1.59
CA LYS A 13 -8.14 23.80 -2.30
C LYS A 13 -6.64 24.14 -2.33
N GLU A 14 -6.01 24.09 -1.15
CA GLU A 14 -4.58 24.35 -1.02
C GLU A 14 -3.75 23.30 -1.76
N LEU A 15 -4.16 22.02 -1.70
CA LEU A 15 -3.51 20.96 -2.47
C LEU A 15 -3.58 21.23 -3.97
N LEU A 16 -4.74 21.66 -4.49
CA LEU A 16 -4.90 22.00 -5.91
C LEU A 16 -4.00 23.18 -6.30
N GLU A 17 -3.99 24.23 -5.50
CA GLU A 17 -3.16 25.41 -5.74
C GLU A 17 -1.67 25.05 -5.76
N ALA A 18 -1.20 24.28 -4.77
CA ALA A 18 0.18 23.80 -4.71
C ALA A 18 0.58 22.97 -5.94
N LEU A 19 -0.34 22.14 -6.47
CA LEU A 19 -0.11 21.37 -7.69
C LEU A 19 -0.02 22.26 -8.94
N ILE A 20 -0.87 23.28 -9.05
CA ILE A 20 -0.83 24.24 -10.16
C ILE A 20 0.50 25.00 -10.15
N VAL A 21 0.91 25.52 -8.97
CA VAL A 21 2.19 26.22 -8.81
C VAL A 21 3.36 25.30 -9.17
N TYR A 22 3.34 24.04 -8.71
CA TYR A 22 4.39 23.09 -9.05
C TYR A 22 4.42 22.78 -10.55
N ARG A 23 3.26 22.57 -11.19
CA ARG A 23 3.17 22.33 -12.64
C ARG A 23 3.71 23.51 -13.45
N ALA A 24 3.39 24.74 -13.05
CA ALA A 24 3.94 25.95 -13.68
C ALA A 24 5.46 26.01 -13.56
N LYS A 25 6.02 25.69 -12.39
CA LYS A 25 7.48 25.60 -12.18
C LYS A 25 8.15 24.53 -13.06
N VAL A 26 7.49 23.38 -13.22
CA VAL A 26 7.99 22.30 -14.10
C VAL A 26 7.99 22.76 -15.55
N ALA A 27 6.94 23.45 -16.00
CA ALA A 27 6.86 23.99 -17.36
C ALA A 27 7.96 25.04 -17.62
N ALA A 28 8.12 26.00 -16.73
CA ALA A 28 9.18 27.02 -16.84
C ALA A 28 10.59 26.40 -16.86
N ALA A 29 10.85 25.40 -16.00
CA ALA A 29 12.12 24.69 -16.01
C ALA A 29 12.37 23.95 -17.33
N ALA A 30 11.32 23.39 -17.94
CA ALA A 30 11.43 22.71 -19.23
C ALA A 30 11.75 23.67 -20.38
N GLU A 31 11.14 24.86 -20.40
CA GLU A 31 11.44 25.92 -21.38
C GLU A 31 12.89 26.41 -21.25
N GLU A 32 13.41 26.47 -20.03
CA GLU A 32 14.80 26.88 -19.74
C GLU A 32 15.82 25.73 -19.91
N GLY A 33 15.39 24.51 -20.26
CA GLY A 33 16.27 23.34 -20.36
C GLY A 33 16.87 22.88 -19.03
N LYS A 34 16.25 23.27 -17.90
CA LYS A 34 16.68 22.95 -16.54
C LYS A 34 16.10 21.60 -16.07
N PRO A 35 16.75 20.94 -15.09
CA PRO A 35 16.21 19.72 -14.51
C PRO A 35 14.85 19.98 -13.84
N LYS A 36 14.01 18.94 -13.82
CA LYS A 36 12.70 18.98 -13.18
C LYS A 36 12.83 19.44 -11.72
N PRO A 37 12.08 20.46 -11.28
CA PRO A 37 12.14 20.93 -9.91
C PRO A 37 11.71 19.83 -8.94
N ARG A 38 12.28 19.86 -7.74
CA ARG A 38 11.88 18.95 -6.66
C ARG A 38 10.45 19.24 -6.23
N ILE A 39 9.71 18.17 -5.91
CA ILE A 39 8.38 18.29 -5.29
C ILE A 39 8.52 19.01 -3.95
N THR A 40 7.58 19.90 -3.64
CA THR A 40 7.61 20.66 -2.40
C THR A 40 7.30 19.77 -1.19
N ASN A 41 7.87 20.12 -0.02
CA ASN A 41 7.61 19.38 1.22
C ASN A 41 6.11 19.33 1.54
N TYR A 42 5.37 20.42 1.31
CA TYR A 42 3.92 20.46 1.50
C TYR A 42 3.16 19.39 0.69
N LEU A 43 3.52 19.21 -0.59
CA LEU A 43 2.91 18.18 -1.44
C LEU A 43 3.23 16.77 -0.92
N GLY A 44 4.49 16.55 -0.51
CA GLY A 44 4.92 15.31 0.13
C GLY A 44 4.16 15.01 1.42
N GLU A 45 4.01 16.00 2.30
CA GLU A 45 3.23 15.90 3.53
C GLU A 45 1.76 15.57 3.25
N CYS A 46 1.17 16.17 2.22
CA CYS A 46 -0.20 15.85 1.80
C CYS A 46 -0.32 14.39 1.36
N PHE A 47 0.60 13.89 0.52
CA PHE A 47 0.59 12.49 0.09
C PHE A 47 0.76 11.53 1.26
N LEU A 48 1.68 11.83 2.18
CA LEU A 48 1.87 11.06 3.40
C LEU A 48 0.59 11.00 4.23
N LYS A 49 -0.04 12.15 4.50
CA LYS A 49 -1.30 12.21 5.27
C LYS A 49 -2.42 11.39 4.61
N ILE A 50 -2.57 11.47 3.28
CA ILE A 50 -3.57 10.68 2.53
C ILE A 50 -3.27 9.19 2.66
N ALA A 51 -2.02 8.78 2.44
CA ALA A 51 -1.60 7.38 2.52
C ALA A 51 -1.78 6.80 3.92
N THR A 52 -1.32 7.50 4.95
CA THR A 52 -1.46 7.10 6.35
C THR A 52 -2.93 6.95 6.72
N HIS A 53 -3.78 7.92 6.39
CA HIS A 53 -5.20 7.83 6.72
C HIS A 53 -5.91 6.70 5.96
N LEU A 54 -5.58 6.49 4.68
CA LEU A 54 -6.13 5.39 3.91
C LEU A 54 -5.73 4.03 4.50
N SER A 55 -4.52 3.92 5.04
CA SER A 55 -4.00 2.70 5.66
C SER A 55 -4.79 2.26 6.90
N TYR A 56 -5.47 3.18 7.59
CA TYR A 56 -6.32 2.87 8.74
C TYR A 56 -7.72 2.36 8.36
N LYS A 57 -8.07 2.33 7.07
CA LYS A 57 -9.35 1.75 6.65
C LYS A 57 -9.38 0.26 6.99
N PRO A 58 -10.55 -0.32 7.34
CA PRO A 58 -10.69 -1.75 7.66
C PRO A 58 -10.09 -2.70 6.61
N ASN A 59 -10.15 -2.29 5.34
CA ASN A 59 -9.58 -3.04 4.22
C ASN A 59 -8.05 -3.15 4.25
N PHE A 60 -7.35 -2.26 4.95
CA PHE A 60 -5.89 -2.11 4.90
C PHE A 60 -5.20 -2.16 6.28
N VAL A 61 -5.95 -1.97 7.37
CA VAL A 61 -5.39 -1.76 8.71
C VAL A 61 -4.66 -2.98 9.29
N ASN A 62 -5.06 -4.19 8.91
CA ASN A 62 -4.60 -5.45 9.51
C ASN A 62 -3.42 -6.11 8.77
N TYR A 63 -2.81 -5.44 7.79
CA TYR A 63 -1.61 -5.95 7.13
C TYR A 63 -0.36 -5.59 7.93
N MET A 64 0.50 -6.59 8.19
CA MET A 64 1.78 -6.40 8.90
C MET A 64 2.78 -5.51 8.15
N PHE A 65 2.68 -5.43 6.82
CA PHE A 65 3.53 -4.63 5.93
C PHE A 65 2.91 -3.25 5.62
N ARG A 66 2.16 -2.66 6.55
CA ARG A 66 1.43 -1.41 6.31
C ARG A 66 2.32 -0.24 5.94
N ASP A 67 3.48 -0.11 6.58
CA ASP A 67 4.41 0.99 6.33
C ASP A 67 5.05 0.88 4.92
N ASP A 68 5.26 -0.35 4.45
CA ASP A 68 5.67 -0.60 3.08
C ASP A 68 4.56 -0.23 2.07
N MET A 69 3.30 -0.54 2.38
CA MET A 69 2.18 -0.10 1.53
C MET A 69 2.13 1.42 1.43
N ILE A 70 2.27 2.13 2.56
CA ILE A 70 2.29 3.59 2.61
C ILE A 70 3.43 4.13 1.74
N SER A 71 4.62 3.55 1.86
CA SER A 71 5.81 3.93 1.07
C SER A 71 5.58 3.75 -0.43
N ASP A 72 5.09 2.58 -0.85
CA ASP A 72 4.73 2.29 -2.25
C ASP A 72 3.65 3.27 -2.75
N GLY A 73 2.68 3.62 -1.90
CA GLY A 73 1.63 4.59 -2.22
C GLY A 73 2.18 6.00 -2.50
N ILE A 74 3.10 6.49 -1.67
CA ILE A 74 3.74 7.80 -1.83
C ILE A 74 4.62 7.83 -3.07
N GLU A 75 5.40 6.77 -3.32
CA GLU A 75 6.22 6.63 -4.54
C GLU A 75 5.34 6.76 -5.79
N ASN A 76 4.19 6.08 -5.82
CA ASN A 76 3.26 6.16 -6.94
C ASN A 76 2.67 7.57 -7.10
N CYS A 77 2.35 8.27 -6.01
CA CYS A 77 1.91 9.67 -6.08
C CYS A 77 2.99 10.57 -6.72
N VAL A 78 4.26 10.40 -6.32
CA VAL A 78 5.40 11.15 -6.86
C VAL A 78 5.62 10.83 -8.34
N GLN A 79 5.56 9.56 -8.70
CA GLN A 79 5.73 9.10 -10.09
C GLN A 79 4.65 9.71 -11.00
N TYR A 80 3.38 9.66 -10.58
CA TYR A 80 2.24 10.08 -11.41
C TYR A 80 1.76 11.52 -11.16
N ILE A 81 2.47 12.32 -10.36
CA ILE A 81 2.06 13.70 -10.03
C ILE A 81 1.80 14.58 -11.25
N HIS A 82 2.54 14.35 -12.34
CA HIS A 82 2.48 15.12 -13.57
C HIS A 82 1.28 14.74 -14.47
N ASN A 83 0.66 13.59 -14.22
CA ASN A 83 -0.51 13.12 -14.95
C ASN A 83 -1.82 13.75 -14.45
N PHE A 84 -1.77 14.44 -13.31
CA PHE A 84 -2.92 15.19 -12.81
C PHE A 84 -3.16 16.44 -13.67
N ASP A 85 -4.38 16.56 -14.18
CA ASP A 85 -4.81 17.66 -15.04
C ASP A 85 -5.92 18.48 -14.36
N PRO A 86 -5.62 19.71 -13.91
CA PRO A 86 -6.59 20.59 -13.26
C PRO A 86 -7.82 20.92 -14.12
N GLU A 87 -7.70 20.86 -15.45
CA GLU A 87 -8.81 21.11 -16.38
C GLU A 87 -9.82 19.96 -16.39
N LYS A 88 -9.34 18.73 -16.18
CA LYS A 88 -10.19 17.53 -16.15
C LYS A 88 -10.82 17.30 -14.78
N SER A 89 -10.10 17.62 -13.71
CA SER A 89 -10.57 17.44 -12.34
C SER A 89 -10.04 18.51 -11.40
N ARG A 90 -10.93 19.12 -10.64
CA ARG A 90 -10.60 20.07 -9.57
C ARG A 90 -10.42 19.41 -8.20
N ASN A 91 -10.43 18.08 -8.15
CA ASN A 91 -10.31 17.30 -6.92
C ASN A 91 -9.04 16.43 -6.94
N PRO A 92 -7.87 17.01 -6.62
CA PRO A 92 -6.63 16.24 -6.50
C PRO A 92 -6.69 15.22 -5.37
N PHE A 93 -7.43 15.49 -4.28
CA PHE A 93 -7.54 14.54 -3.17
C PHE A 93 -8.10 13.18 -3.65
N ALA A 94 -9.18 13.19 -4.43
CA ALA A 94 -9.77 11.96 -4.98
C ALA A 94 -8.80 11.25 -5.93
N TYR A 95 -8.10 12.00 -6.79
CA TYR A 95 -7.12 11.45 -7.73
C TYR A 95 -5.99 10.69 -7.00
N PHE A 96 -5.36 11.34 -6.01
CA PHE A 96 -4.27 10.70 -5.26
C PHE A 96 -4.76 9.59 -4.34
N THR A 97 -5.96 9.70 -3.76
CA THR A 97 -6.56 8.60 -2.99
C THR A 97 -6.70 7.34 -3.86
N GLN A 98 -7.11 7.50 -5.13
CA GLN A 98 -7.25 6.38 -6.07
C GLN A 98 -5.90 5.75 -6.42
N ILE A 99 -4.87 6.58 -6.66
CA ILE A 99 -3.51 6.11 -6.94
C ILE A 99 -2.98 5.25 -5.78
N ILE A 100 -3.10 5.77 -4.56
CA ILE A 100 -2.63 5.08 -3.35
C ILE A 100 -3.41 3.78 -3.13
N HIS A 101 -4.74 3.81 -3.31
CA HIS A 101 -5.57 2.62 -3.19
C HIS A 101 -5.10 1.48 -4.12
N TYR A 102 -4.83 1.78 -5.39
CA TYR A 102 -4.32 0.77 -6.32
C TYR A 102 -2.88 0.34 -6.00
N ALA A 103 -2.04 1.23 -5.47
CA ALA A 103 -0.71 0.87 -5.00
C ALA A 103 -0.79 -0.15 -3.84
N PHE A 104 -1.69 0.07 -2.88
CA PHE A 104 -1.89 -0.86 -1.76
C PHE A 104 -2.34 -2.25 -2.24
N LEU A 105 -3.30 -2.30 -3.17
CA LEU A 105 -3.76 -3.57 -3.75
C LEU A 105 -2.62 -4.34 -4.44
N ARG A 106 -1.77 -3.64 -5.21
CA ARG A 106 -0.60 -4.27 -5.83
C ARG A 106 0.40 -4.78 -4.80
N ARG A 107 0.63 -4.04 -3.72
CA ARG A 107 1.52 -4.48 -2.64
C ARG A 107 1.00 -5.75 -1.97
N ILE A 108 -0.28 -5.78 -1.61
CA ILE A 108 -0.93 -6.97 -1.03
C ILE A 108 -0.79 -8.19 -1.96
N GLN A 109 -1.02 -8.00 -3.26
CA GLN A 109 -0.87 -9.09 -4.24
C GLN A 109 0.57 -9.59 -4.35
N LYS A 110 1.55 -8.68 -4.32
CA LYS A 110 2.97 -9.03 -4.32
C LYS A 110 3.35 -9.84 -3.08
N GLU A 111 2.91 -9.41 -1.89
CA GLU A 111 3.15 -10.11 -0.63
C GLU A 111 2.51 -11.50 -0.61
N LYS A 112 1.26 -11.61 -1.09
CA LYS A 112 0.57 -12.89 -1.22
C LYS A 112 1.34 -13.85 -2.13
N LYS A 113 1.83 -13.38 -3.28
CA LYS A 113 2.65 -14.19 -4.20
C LYS A 113 3.97 -14.63 -3.55
N GLN A 114 4.62 -13.76 -2.78
CA GLN A 114 5.84 -14.10 -2.06
C GLN A 114 5.60 -15.16 -0.98
N LEU A 115 4.50 -15.05 -0.23
CA LEU A 115 4.10 -16.06 0.75
C LEU A 115 3.85 -17.41 0.08
N GLU A 116 3.10 -17.45 -1.02
CA GLU A 116 2.83 -18.68 -1.79
C GLU A 116 4.12 -19.35 -2.30
N ILE A 117 5.12 -18.56 -2.74
CA ILE A 117 6.42 -19.08 -3.16
C ILE A 117 7.17 -19.68 -1.97
N LYS A 118 7.20 -18.99 -0.82
CA LYS A 118 7.84 -19.50 0.40
C LYS A 118 7.21 -20.81 0.85
N THR A 119 5.88 -20.90 0.85
CA THR A 119 5.16 -22.15 1.18
C THR A 119 5.53 -23.28 0.22
N LYS A 120 5.54 -23.03 -1.09
CA LYS A 120 5.94 -24.04 -2.09
C LYS A 120 7.38 -24.51 -1.94
N ILE A 121 8.29 -23.62 -1.53
CA ILE A 121 9.68 -23.99 -1.25
C ILE A 121 9.72 -24.94 -0.06
N ILE A 122 9.05 -24.61 1.05
CA ILE A 122 8.97 -25.45 2.25
C ILE A 122 8.38 -26.83 1.94
N GLU A 123 7.30 -26.88 1.15
CA GLU A 123 6.69 -28.14 0.71
C GLU A 123 7.66 -29.00 -0.13
N LYS A 124 8.46 -28.37 -1.00
CA LYS A 124 9.40 -29.06 -1.90
C LYS A 124 10.74 -29.41 -1.26
N SER A 125 11.21 -28.63 -0.29
CA SER A 125 12.47 -28.87 0.42
C SER A 125 12.38 -30.01 1.44
N GLY A 126 11.26 -30.72 1.47
CA GLY A 126 11.07 -31.89 2.31
C GLY A 126 10.37 -31.52 3.61
N PHE A 127 9.07 -31.79 3.64
CA PHE A 127 8.35 -32.14 4.87
C PHE A 127 8.93 -33.40 5.55
N ASP A 128 9.85 -34.11 4.88
CA ASP A 128 10.42 -35.41 5.25
C ASP A 128 11.47 -35.32 6.38
N GLU A 129 12.26 -34.24 6.44
CA GLU A 129 13.24 -34.03 7.54
C GLU A 129 12.63 -33.41 8.80
N VAL A 130 11.52 -32.66 8.68
CA VAL A 130 10.86 -32.00 9.83
C VAL A 130 9.83 -32.91 10.51
N MET A 131 9.33 -33.96 9.83
CA MET A 131 8.42 -34.95 10.41
C MET A 131 9.11 -36.12 11.12
N THR A 132 10.46 -36.16 11.13
CA THR A 132 11.26 -37.16 11.84
C THR A 132 11.88 -36.63 13.14
N VAL A 133 11.40 -35.51 13.67
CA VAL A 133 11.62 -35.14 15.08
C VAL A 133 10.55 -35.78 15.95
N ASP A 134 10.85 -37.02 16.31
CA ASP A 134 10.51 -37.73 17.55
C ASP A 134 9.20 -37.32 18.26
N ASP A 135 8.24 -38.26 18.26
CA ASP A 135 6.92 -38.25 18.92
C ASP A 135 6.97 -38.04 20.46
N GLY A 136 8.14 -37.72 21.02
CA GLY A 136 8.37 -37.61 22.47
C GLY A 136 8.69 -36.21 23.02
N ALA A 137 9.07 -35.21 22.21
CA ALA A 137 9.81 -34.06 22.77
C ALA A 137 9.21 -32.65 22.57
N LEU A 138 8.09 -32.47 21.86
CA LEU A 138 7.57 -31.14 21.52
C LEU A 138 6.12 -30.90 21.97
N SER A 139 5.88 -30.98 23.29
CA SER A 139 4.62 -30.54 23.91
C SER A 139 4.50 -29.01 24.04
N GLY A 140 5.13 -28.24 23.14
CA GLY A 140 5.45 -26.84 23.39
C GLY A 140 5.27 -25.88 22.22
N SER A 141 4.16 -25.98 21.47
CA SER A 141 3.47 -24.84 20.80
C SER A 141 2.39 -25.37 19.83
N SER A 142 1.38 -26.07 20.36
CA SER A 142 0.43 -26.83 19.54
C SER A 142 -0.68 -25.99 18.86
N SER A 143 -0.83 -24.69 19.15
CA SER A 143 -1.99 -23.92 18.66
C SER A 143 -1.92 -23.55 17.17
N ASP A 144 -0.75 -23.11 16.70
CA ASP A 144 -0.59 -22.63 15.32
C ASP A 144 -0.41 -23.81 14.36
N TYR A 145 0.23 -24.88 14.83
CA TYR A 145 0.43 -26.12 14.09
C TYR A 145 -0.87 -26.91 13.88
N ASN A 146 -1.76 -26.95 14.89
CA ASN A 146 -3.07 -27.60 14.73
C ASN A 146 -3.94 -26.87 13.70
N THR A 147 -3.90 -25.54 13.68
CA THR A 147 -4.65 -24.73 12.70
C THR A 147 -4.19 -24.99 11.25
N ILE A 148 -2.90 -25.17 11.05
CA ILE A 148 -2.34 -25.49 9.73
C ILE A 148 -2.70 -26.93 9.33
N LYS A 149 -2.63 -27.87 10.27
CA LYS A 149 -2.99 -29.29 10.07
C LYS A 149 -4.47 -29.46 9.68
N ASP A 150 -5.37 -28.79 10.39
CA ASP A 150 -6.81 -28.87 10.14
C ASP A 150 -7.19 -28.32 8.76
N ASN A 151 -6.56 -27.21 8.34
CA ASN A 151 -6.80 -26.61 7.03
C ASN A 151 -6.30 -27.47 5.85
N ILE A 152 -5.24 -28.24 6.05
CA ILE A 152 -4.69 -29.16 5.04
C ILE A 152 -5.55 -30.42 4.94
N GLN A 153 -5.96 -31.00 6.08
CA GLN A 153 -6.82 -32.17 6.11
C GLN A 153 -8.19 -31.87 5.48
N TYR A 154 -8.80 -30.73 5.80
CA TYR A 154 -10.10 -30.34 5.24
C TYR A 154 -10.08 -30.22 3.69
N LYS A 155 -8.97 -29.75 3.11
CA LYS A 155 -8.80 -29.66 1.65
C LYS A 155 -8.54 -31.00 0.99
N SER A 156 -7.97 -31.96 1.72
CA SER A 156 -7.66 -33.29 1.18
C SER A 156 -8.86 -34.23 1.21
N SER A 157 -9.83 -34.03 2.10
CA SER A 157 -11.06 -34.85 2.20
C SER A 157 -12.17 -34.43 1.24
N ASN A 158 -12.10 -33.24 0.65
CA ASN A 158 -13.10 -32.69 -0.27
C ASN A 158 -12.65 -32.70 -1.75
N ARG A 159 -11.71 -33.57 -2.11
CA ARG A 159 -11.30 -33.83 -3.50
C ARG A 159 -11.79 -35.19 -3.97
#